data_AF-A0A7V2XK87-F1
#
_entry.id   AF-A0A7V2XK87-F1
#
_cell.length_a   1.000
_cell.length_b   1.000
_cell.length_c   1.000
_cell.angle_alpha   90.00
_cell.angle_beta   90.00
_cell.angle_gamma   90.00
#
_symmetry.space_group_name_H-M   'P 1'
#
loop_
_entity.id
_entity.type
_entity.pdbx_description
1 polymer ?
#
loop_
_entity_poly.entity_id
_entity_poly.type
_entity_poly.pdbx_seq_one_letter_code
_entity_poly.pdbx_strand_id
1 'polypeptide(L)'
;MTTPSVHPTPLTFDADIAGLLFGGFWSNNGNAGSPLSLSYSFASINSYYLSDYDGDGNSSSTETDEEPNYFNLSPITTQLKTTVKYALDLIENYTNITFNEVSDSISTEGTLRFGGTNLSYSSAWAYLPNYRSIGGDVWFSANEDWNTIKAGTYYHQTILHEIGHALGLKHPHEEDIDGGSIKDPTRDSLAYTTMSYRDYIGGSTTGFANPEWCPYTYMVDDIKALQFLYGKNDSYQTGNNTYSWTNKVVFETIWDAGGTDTINWTGKNAVCKIDLTAGALSFFGGVSQYSNPLYWTSDQGILGIAYDCIIENASGGNSNDILMGNSSNNVLTGNAGNDTIYGRGGNDHMNGGLGNDTMLGGSGNDIYYVNSSGDRVFETTSTTSTTNAGGTDLVYSSISLSIGNIRYVENLTLTGSANLSATGNALNNTLTGNSGNNVLNGSAGNDRLNGGLGNDTMLGGSGNDIYYVNSSGDRIFETTSTTSTTNAGGTDLVYSSISLSIG
;
A
#
# COMPACT_ATOMS: atom_id res chain seq x y z
N MET A 1 20.49 -26.55 -17.27
CA MET A 1 19.07 -26.83 -17.50
C MET A 1 18.38 -26.47 -16.21
N THR A 2 17.52 -25.47 -16.23
CA THR A 2 16.52 -25.25 -15.19
C THR A 2 15.59 -26.45 -15.21
N THR A 3 15.30 -27.02 -14.04
CA THR A 3 14.45 -28.21 -13.94
C THR A 3 13.31 -27.92 -12.97
N PRO A 4 12.10 -28.43 -13.23
CA PRO A 4 11.03 -28.27 -12.26
C PRO A 4 11.38 -29.03 -10.99
N SER A 5 11.16 -28.37 -9.87
CA SER A 5 11.31 -28.93 -8.53
C SER A 5 9.94 -29.30 -8.01
N VAL A 6 9.79 -30.54 -7.55
CA VAL A 6 8.52 -31.06 -7.06
C VAL A 6 8.66 -31.41 -5.58
N HIS A 7 7.80 -30.82 -4.76
CA HIS A 7 7.74 -31.05 -3.32
C HIS A 7 6.42 -31.76 -2.96
N PRO A 8 6.48 -32.95 -2.33
CA PRO A 8 5.29 -33.72 -1.96
C PRO A 8 4.63 -33.25 -0.65
N THR A 9 5.08 -32.12 -0.09
CA THR A 9 4.59 -31.54 1.16
C THR A 9 4.26 -30.07 0.96
N PRO A 10 3.41 -29.46 1.82
CA PRO A 10 3.09 -28.04 1.73
C PRO A 10 4.35 -27.18 1.65
N LEU A 11 4.44 -26.36 0.60
CA LEU A 11 5.61 -25.51 0.34
C LEU A 11 5.80 -24.44 1.42
N THR A 12 4.72 -24.00 2.08
CA THR A 12 4.74 -22.98 3.12
C THR A 12 3.69 -23.23 4.19
N PHE A 13 3.88 -22.62 5.37
CA PHE A 13 2.89 -22.55 6.44
C PHE A 13 2.08 -21.24 6.43
N ASP A 14 2.41 -20.31 5.53
CA ASP A 14 1.69 -19.05 5.39
C ASP A 14 0.28 -19.29 4.85
N ALA A 15 -0.72 -18.99 5.67
CA ALA A 15 -2.12 -19.28 5.36
C ALA A 15 -2.68 -18.44 4.20
N ASP A 16 -2.09 -17.27 3.93
CA ASP A 16 -2.58 -16.34 2.90
C ASP A 16 -2.27 -16.89 1.50
N ILE A 17 -1.12 -17.55 1.32
CA ILE A 17 -0.65 -18.01 0.01
C ILE A 17 -0.58 -19.53 -0.13
N ALA A 18 -0.77 -20.30 0.95
CA ALA A 18 -0.70 -21.77 0.88
C ALA A 18 -1.65 -22.35 -0.18
N GLY A 19 -2.83 -21.75 -0.36
CA GLY A 19 -3.81 -22.17 -1.37
C GLY A 19 -3.44 -21.82 -2.81
N LEU A 20 -2.42 -20.98 -3.03
CA LEU A 20 -1.91 -20.60 -4.35
C LEU A 20 -0.72 -21.45 -4.79
N LEU A 21 -0.12 -22.23 -3.89
CA LEU A 21 1.08 -22.99 -4.20
C LEU A 21 0.74 -24.46 -4.43
N PHE A 22 1.15 -24.97 -5.57
CA PHE A 22 1.23 -26.40 -5.84
C PHE A 22 2.70 -26.79 -5.85
N GLY A 23 3.08 -27.93 -5.29
CA GLY A 23 4.47 -28.33 -5.02
C GLY A 23 5.49 -28.25 -6.17
N GLY A 24 5.10 -27.88 -7.40
CA GLY A 24 5.94 -27.70 -8.58
C GLY A 24 6.32 -26.24 -8.87
N PHE A 25 7.61 -25.91 -8.87
CA PHE A 25 8.13 -24.61 -9.32
C PHE A 25 9.48 -24.75 -10.04
N TRP A 26 9.88 -23.75 -10.82
CA TRP A 26 11.18 -23.79 -11.50
C TRP A 26 12.33 -23.50 -10.52
N SER A 27 13.41 -24.29 -10.56
CA SER A 27 14.58 -23.94 -9.76
C SER A 27 15.89 -24.48 -10.33
N ASN A 28 17.01 -23.92 -9.86
CA ASN A 28 18.35 -24.43 -10.16
C ASN A 28 18.80 -25.53 -9.18
N ASN A 29 18.32 -25.51 -7.94
CA ASN A 29 18.87 -26.29 -6.82
C ASN A 29 17.82 -26.98 -5.93
N GLY A 30 16.55 -26.99 -6.34
CA GLY A 30 15.42 -27.52 -5.56
C GLY A 30 14.82 -26.54 -4.54
N ASN A 31 15.45 -25.38 -4.31
CA ASN A 31 15.11 -24.45 -3.24
C ASN A 31 14.31 -23.25 -3.75
N ALA A 32 13.25 -22.90 -3.04
CA ALA A 32 12.51 -21.66 -3.23
C ALA A 32 13.35 -20.44 -2.78
N GLY A 33 13.00 -19.25 -3.28
CA GLY A 33 13.64 -17.99 -2.90
C GLY A 33 14.96 -17.68 -3.60
N SER A 34 15.46 -18.57 -4.47
CA SER A 34 16.77 -18.43 -5.12
C SER A 34 16.66 -17.71 -6.47
N PRO A 35 17.61 -16.83 -6.82
CA PRO A 35 17.65 -16.22 -8.15
C PRO A 35 17.63 -17.26 -9.27
N LEU A 36 16.86 -16.95 -10.31
CA LEU A 36 16.56 -17.89 -11.38
C LEU A 36 16.60 -17.19 -12.74
N SER A 37 17.19 -17.84 -13.73
CA SER A 37 17.11 -17.37 -15.11
C SER A 37 16.31 -18.35 -15.94
N LEU A 38 15.23 -17.89 -16.53
CA LEU A 38 14.36 -18.67 -17.41
C LEU A 38 14.45 -18.15 -18.84
N SER A 39 14.45 -19.05 -19.81
CA SER A 39 14.23 -18.66 -21.20
C SER A 39 12.75 -18.68 -21.52
N TYR A 40 12.30 -17.82 -22.44
CA TYR A 40 10.98 -17.92 -23.03
C TYR A 40 11.01 -17.82 -24.54
N SER A 41 10.03 -18.39 -25.21
CA SER A 41 9.89 -18.28 -26.66
C SER A 41 8.43 -18.18 -27.10
N PHE A 42 8.20 -17.50 -28.21
CA PHE A 42 6.91 -17.51 -28.89
C PHE A 42 6.88 -18.63 -29.92
N ALA A 43 6.03 -19.63 -29.68
CA ALA A 43 5.86 -20.75 -30.57
C ALA A 43 5.39 -20.29 -31.95
N SER A 44 6.07 -20.79 -32.97
CA SER A 44 5.65 -20.65 -34.36
C SER A 44 4.67 -21.77 -34.73
N ILE A 45 3.90 -21.56 -35.79
CA ILE A 45 3.05 -22.62 -36.37
C ILE A 45 3.86 -23.84 -36.88
N ASN A 46 5.18 -23.70 -36.96
CA ASN A 46 6.09 -24.77 -37.37
C ASN A 46 7.00 -25.23 -36.22
N SER A 47 6.62 -24.99 -34.96
CA SER A 47 7.46 -25.34 -33.81
C SER A 47 7.76 -26.84 -33.81
N TYR A 48 9.05 -27.16 -33.69
CA TYR A 48 9.53 -28.54 -33.69
C TYR A 48 9.18 -29.24 -32.37
N TYR A 49 9.34 -28.55 -31.25
CA TYR A 49 9.16 -29.11 -29.91
C TYR A 49 7.70 -29.36 -29.52
N LEU A 50 6.76 -28.73 -30.23
CA LEU A 50 5.32 -28.87 -30.02
C LEU A 50 4.68 -29.86 -31.00
N SER A 51 5.50 -30.52 -31.82
CA SER A 51 5.06 -31.52 -32.80
C SER A 51 5.10 -32.97 -32.29
N ASP A 52 5.78 -33.21 -31.16
CA ASP A 52 5.94 -34.52 -30.54
C ASP A 52 6.19 -34.34 -29.03
N TYR A 53 5.14 -33.99 -28.27
CA TYR A 53 5.24 -33.79 -26.82
C TYR A 53 5.70 -35.05 -26.07
N ASP A 54 5.47 -36.24 -26.65
CA ASP A 54 5.76 -37.51 -26.01
C ASP A 54 7.15 -38.08 -26.36
N GLY A 55 7.71 -37.90 -27.56
CA GLY A 55 9.10 -38.24 -27.91
C GLY A 55 9.57 -39.69 -27.61
N ASP A 56 8.70 -40.56 -27.09
CA ASP A 56 8.99 -41.91 -26.58
C ASP A 56 8.56 -43.00 -27.57
N GLY A 57 8.02 -42.61 -28.72
CA GLY A 57 7.52 -43.51 -29.75
C GLY A 57 6.27 -44.29 -29.34
N ASN A 58 5.64 -43.96 -28.21
CA ASN A 58 4.40 -44.57 -27.78
C ASN A 58 3.22 -43.68 -28.20
N SER A 59 2.81 -43.80 -29.46
CA SER A 59 1.55 -43.22 -29.98
C SER A 59 0.29 -43.85 -29.38
N SER A 60 0.38 -44.38 -28.16
CA SER A 60 -0.68 -45.01 -27.39
C SER A 60 -0.58 -44.46 -25.96
N SER A 61 -1.03 -43.21 -25.82
CA SER A 61 -1.50 -42.70 -24.55
C SER A 61 -2.96 -42.31 -24.78
N THR A 62 -3.85 -42.95 -24.02
CA THR A 62 -5.27 -42.59 -23.89
C THR A 62 -5.43 -41.29 -23.09
N GLU A 63 -4.47 -40.38 -23.21
CA GLU A 63 -4.44 -39.08 -22.56
C GLU A 63 -5.31 -38.17 -23.42
N THR A 64 -6.26 -37.52 -22.76
CA THR A 64 -7.41 -36.84 -23.34
C THR A 64 -7.03 -35.68 -24.27
N ASP A 65 -7.89 -35.37 -25.23
CA ASP A 65 -7.78 -34.43 -26.37
C ASP A 65 -7.32 -32.97 -26.11
N GLU A 66 -6.65 -32.64 -25.00
CA GLU A 66 -6.38 -31.27 -24.52
C GLU A 66 -5.02 -30.68 -24.95
N GLU A 67 -4.12 -31.48 -25.52
CA GLU A 67 -2.79 -31.01 -25.94
C GLU A 67 -2.78 -30.44 -27.37
N PRO A 68 -2.30 -29.20 -27.59
CA PRO A 68 -2.10 -28.65 -28.93
C PRO A 68 -1.01 -29.43 -29.67
N ASN A 69 -1.39 -30.21 -30.68
CA ASN A 69 -0.43 -30.73 -31.64
C ASN A 69 -0.20 -29.75 -32.79
N TYR A 70 0.83 -30.02 -33.61
CA TYR A 70 1.22 -29.24 -34.77
C TYR A 70 0.05 -28.78 -35.66
N PHE A 71 -0.97 -29.64 -35.86
CA PHE A 71 -2.10 -29.33 -36.76
C PHE A 71 -3.05 -28.28 -36.19
N ASN A 72 -2.98 -28.03 -34.89
CA ASN A 72 -3.84 -27.10 -34.20
C ASN A 72 -3.15 -25.78 -33.85
N LEU A 73 -1.88 -25.58 -34.17
CA LEU A 73 -1.17 -24.32 -33.87
C LEU A 73 -1.71 -23.15 -34.70
N SER A 74 -1.75 -21.97 -34.08
CA SER A 74 -2.16 -20.71 -34.70
C SER A 74 -1.15 -19.59 -34.40
N PRO A 75 -1.03 -18.58 -35.28
CA PRO A 75 -0.13 -17.46 -35.04
C PRO A 75 -0.69 -16.55 -33.93
N ILE A 76 0.17 -16.15 -32.99
CA ILE A 76 -0.17 -15.14 -31.98
C ILE A 76 0.11 -13.71 -32.49
N THR A 77 -0.71 -12.76 -32.04
CA THR A 77 -0.65 -11.34 -32.47
C THR A 77 0.54 -10.60 -31.85
N THR A 78 0.98 -9.51 -32.45
CA THR A 78 2.01 -8.63 -31.87
C THR A 78 1.56 -8.03 -30.53
N GLN A 79 0.28 -7.69 -30.41
CA GLN A 79 -0.29 -7.17 -29.17
C GLN A 79 -0.18 -8.19 -28.04
N LEU A 80 -0.54 -9.46 -28.30
CA LEU A 80 -0.40 -10.56 -27.34
C LEU A 80 1.05 -10.76 -26.91
N LYS A 81 2.00 -10.81 -27.86
CA LYS A 81 3.43 -10.90 -27.54
C LYS A 81 3.90 -9.75 -26.64
N THR A 82 3.41 -8.55 -26.89
CA THR A 82 3.78 -7.35 -26.12
C THR A 82 3.23 -7.44 -24.70
N THR A 83 1.99 -7.89 -24.53
CA THR A 83 1.39 -8.06 -23.20
C THR A 83 2.02 -9.21 -22.41
N VAL A 84 2.41 -10.31 -23.07
CA VAL A 84 3.20 -11.39 -22.43
C VAL A 84 4.52 -10.83 -21.88
N LYS A 85 5.27 -10.05 -22.68
CA LYS A 85 6.52 -9.42 -22.22
C LYS A 85 6.29 -8.50 -21.03
N TYR A 86 5.25 -7.66 -21.09
CA TYR A 86 4.87 -6.81 -19.96
C TYR A 86 4.60 -7.62 -18.68
N ALA A 87 3.88 -8.74 -18.78
CA ALA A 87 3.62 -9.59 -17.62
C ALA A 87 4.89 -10.24 -17.06
N LEU A 88 5.83 -10.64 -17.91
CA LEU A 88 7.15 -11.13 -17.50
C LEU A 88 7.97 -10.01 -16.83
N ASP A 89 7.98 -8.81 -17.40
CA ASP A 89 8.67 -7.63 -16.83
C ASP A 89 8.13 -7.30 -15.42
N LEU A 90 6.81 -7.41 -15.20
CA LEU A 90 6.22 -7.25 -13.86
C LEU A 90 6.81 -8.27 -12.87
N ILE A 91 6.93 -9.52 -13.27
CA ILE A 91 7.50 -10.57 -12.41
C ILE A 91 8.97 -10.31 -12.12
N GLU A 92 9.76 -9.83 -13.08
CA GLU A 92 11.15 -9.40 -12.83
C GLU A 92 11.22 -8.23 -11.85
N ASN A 93 10.26 -7.30 -11.91
CA ASN A 93 10.20 -6.20 -10.96
C ASN A 93 9.99 -6.70 -9.54
N TYR A 94 9.17 -7.74 -9.35
CA TYR A 94 8.80 -8.27 -8.04
C TYR A 94 9.79 -9.29 -7.48
N THR A 95 10.47 -10.05 -8.36
CA THR A 95 11.20 -11.27 -8.01
C THR A 95 12.62 -11.32 -8.56
N ASN A 96 13.45 -12.24 -8.06
CA ASN A 96 14.79 -12.48 -8.59
C ASN A 96 14.80 -13.39 -9.84
N ILE A 97 13.71 -13.44 -10.59
CA ILE A 97 13.70 -14.09 -11.91
C ILE A 97 14.27 -13.12 -12.95
N THR A 98 15.00 -13.67 -13.92
CA THR A 98 15.33 -13.00 -15.18
C THR A 98 14.88 -13.84 -16.35
N PHE A 99 14.07 -13.26 -17.23
CA PHE A 99 13.53 -13.86 -18.44
C PHE A 99 14.36 -13.48 -19.67
N ASN A 100 14.73 -14.47 -20.47
CA ASN A 100 15.50 -14.27 -21.69
C ASN A 100 14.73 -14.81 -22.89
N GLU A 101 14.38 -13.94 -23.83
CA GLU A 101 13.76 -14.39 -25.08
C GLU A 101 14.74 -15.18 -25.92
N VAL A 102 14.32 -16.35 -26.38
CA VAL A 102 15.03 -17.17 -27.36
C VAL A 102 14.14 -17.47 -28.55
N SER A 103 14.74 -17.82 -29.68
CA SER A 103 13.99 -18.26 -30.86
C SER A 103 13.35 -19.63 -30.64
N ASP A 104 12.10 -19.80 -31.08
CA ASP A 104 11.52 -21.12 -31.34
C ASP A 104 12.09 -21.65 -32.66
N SER A 105 12.91 -22.69 -32.59
CA SER A 105 13.57 -23.31 -33.75
C SER A 105 13.80 -24.80 -33.51
N ILE A 106 14.31 -25.55 -34.50
CA ILE A 106 14.67 -26.96 -34.30
C ILE A 106 15.77 -27.18 -33.25
N SER A 107 16.52 -26.14 -32.90
CA SER A 107 17.67 -26.23 -31.98
C SER A 107 17.51 -25.45 -30.68
N THR A 108 16.43 -24.68 -30.53
CA THR A 108 16.23 -23.80 -29.37
C THR A 108 14.75 -23.62 -29.06
N GLU A 109 14.41 -23.61 -27.77
CA GLU A 109 13.11 -23.25 -27.25
C GLU A 109 13.24 -22.59 -25.87
N GLY A 110 12.21 -21.86 -25.47
CA GLY A 110 12.06 -21.33 -24.12
C GLY A 110 11.74 -22.42 -23.12
N THR A 111 12.10 -22.20 -21.85
CA THR A 111 11.54 -22.95 -20.72
C THR A 111 10.04 -22.65 -20.58
N LEU A 112 9.66 -21.38 -20.80
CA LEU A 112 8.27 -20.99 -21.00
C LEU A 112 7.98 -20.83 -22.49
N ARG A 113 6.87 -21.40 -22.97
CA ARG A 113 6.52 -21.35 -24.41
C ARG A 113 5.12 -20.79 -24.56
N PHE A 114 5.00 -19.75 -25.38
CA PHE A 114 3.75 -19.03 -25.60
C PHE A 114 3.26 -19.27 -27.02
N GLY A 115 2.11 -19.93 -27.17
CA GLY A 115 1.60 -20.35 -28.47
C GLY A 115 0.11 -20.06 -28.66
N GLY A 116 -0.28 -19.96 -29.93
CA GLY A 116 -1.68 -19.86 -30.34
C GLY A 116 -2.19 -21.23 -30.74
N THR A 117 -3.48 -21.50 -30.53
CA THR A 117 -4.10 -22.76 -30.95
C THR A 117 -5.52 -22.59 -31.46
N ASN A 118 -5.94 -23.40 -32.42
CA ASN A 118 -7.30 -23.46 -32.95
C ASN A 118 -8.23 -24.34 -32.10
N LEU A 119 -7.71 -24.92 -31.01
CA LEU A 119 -8.52 -25.63 -30.03
C LEU A 119 -9.47 -24.67 -29.31
N SER A 120 -10.67 -25.17 -28.99
CA SER A 120 -11.83 -24.36 -28.57
C SER A 120 -12.30 -24.73 -27.16
N TYR A 121 -11.37 -24.88 -26.21
CA TYR A 121 -11.66 -25.34 -24.84
C TYR A 121 -11.90 -24.21 -23.86
N SER A 122 -11.04 -23.20 -23.89
CA SER A 122 -11.10 -22.00 -23.06
C SER A 122 -10.48 -20.83 -23.84
N SER A 123 -10.53 -19.61 -23.27
CA SER A 123 -9.82 -18.47 -23.83
C SER A 123 -8.31 -18.70 -23.80
N ALA A 124 -7.77 -19.20 -22.69
CA ALA A 124 -6.38 -19.59 -22.53
C ALA A 124 -6.21 -20.69 -21.46
N TRP A 125 -5.05 -21.32 -21.43
CA TRP A 125 -4.64 -22.23 -20.35
C TRP A 125 -3.11 -22.35 -20.30
N ALA A 126 -2.60 -22.85 -19.19
CA ALA A 126 -1.18 -23.09 -18.99
C ALA A 126 -0.89 -24.37 -18.21
N TYR A 127 0.32 -24.89 -18.38
CA TYR A 127 0.79 -26.06 -17.67
C TYR A 127 1.75 -25.68 -16.55
N LEU A 128 1.48 -26.21 -15.36
CA LEU A 128 2.34 -26.04 -14.19
C LEU A 128 3.76 -26.59 -14.46
N PRO A 129 4.81 -26.06 -13.80
CA PRO A 129 6.20 -26.43 -14.06
C PRO A 129 6.49 -27.93 -14.04
N ASN A 130 5.81 -28.68 -13.18
CA ASN A 130 6.03 -30.11 -12.98
C ASN A 130 5.33 -31.02 -14.00
N TYR A 131 4.67 -30.46 -15.01
CA TYR A 131 3.91 -31.22 -16.00
C TYR A 131 4.78 -31.73 -17.16
N ARG A 132 5.52 -32.82 -16.91
CA ARG A 132 6.32 -33.56 -17.92
C ARG A 132 7.18 -32.64 -18.82
N SER A 133 7.12 -32.83 -20.13
CA SER A 133 7.81 -32.07 -21.17
C SER A 133 7.13 -30.73 -21.50
N ILE A 134 5.90 -30.52 -21.03
CA ILE A 134 5.04 -29.39 -21.44
C ILE A 134 4.88 -28.32 -20.36
N GLY A 135 5.46 -28.54 -19.18
CA GLY A 135 5.42 -27.59 -18.08
C GLY A 135 6.00 -26.24 -18.50
N GLY A 136 5.31 -25.15 -18.16
CA GLY A 136 5.66 -23.80 -18.59
C GLY A 136 5.03 -23.34 -19.90
N ASP A 137 4.29 -24.21 -20.59
CA ASP A 137 3.59 -23.84 -21.82
C ASP A 137 2.31 -23.09 -21.51
N VAL A 138 2.04 -22.07 -22.32
CA VAL A 138 0.87 -21.20 -22.24
C VAL A 138 0.23 -21.09 -23.62
N TRP A 139 -1.06 -21.40 -23.67
CA TRP A 139 -1.83 -21.52 -24.91
C TRP A 139 -2.96 -20.52 -24.96
N PHE A 140 -3.06 -19.82 -26.09
CA PHE A 140 -4.10 -18.82 -26.35
C PHE A 140 -5.00 -19.28 -27.49
N SER A 141 -6.32 -19.37 -27.26
CA SER A 141 -7.26 -19.81 -28.28
C SER A 141 -7.39 -18.78 -29.40
N ALA A 142 -7.39 -19.25 -30.65
CA ALA A 142 -7.60 -18.47 -31.86
C ALA A 142 -9.05 -17.96 -32.01
N ASN A 143 -9.96 -18.42 -31.13
CA ASN A 143 -11.35 -17.96 -31.11
C ASN A 143 -11.50 -16.59 -30.43
N GLU A 144 -10.48 -16.12 -29.71
CA GLU A 144 -10.47 -14.82 -29.05
C GLU A 144 -9.80 -13.74 -29.92
N ASP A 145 -10.24 -12.49 -29.80
CA ASP A 145 -9.62 -11.36 -30.52
C ASP A 145 -8.50 -10.70 -29.72
N TRP A 146 -7.34 -11.36 -29.71
CA TRP A 146 -6.12 -10.88 -29.06
C TRP A 146 -5.51 -9.59 -29.66
N ASN A 147 -6.12 -8.98 -30.69
CA ASN A 147 -5.73 -7.62 -31.12
C ASN A 147 -6.38 -6.53 -30.27
N THR A 148 -7.39 -6.88 -29.47
CA THR A 148 -8.20 -5.92 -28.69
C THR A 148 -7.75 -5.80 -27.23
N ILE A 149 -6.64 -6.44 -26.85
CA ILE A 149 -6.10 -6.41 -25.49
C ILE A 149 -5.88 -4.97 -25.06
N LYS A 150 -6.47 -4.61 -23.92
CA LYS A 150 -6.29 -3.31 -23.25
C LYS A 150 -5.83 -3.59 -21.82
N ALA A 151 -4.87 -2.80 -21.33
CA ALA A 151 -4.41 -2.94 -19.97
C ALA A 151 -5.57 -2.74 -18.97
N GLY A 152 -5.66 -3.62 -17.98
CA GLY A 152 -6.74 -3.61 -16.99
C GLY A 152 -8.08 -4.09 -17.50
N THR A 153 -8.12 -4.95 -18.52
CA THR A 153 -9.33 -5.68 -18.96
C THR A 153 -9.12 -7.18 -18.89
N TYR A 154 -10.17 -7.96 -19.16
CA TYR A 154 -10.17 -9.42 -19.06
C TYR A 154 -8.99 -10.09 -19.79
N TYR A 155 -8.77 -9.84 -21.08
CA TYR A 155 -7.66 -10.47 -21.82
C TYR A 155 -6.28 -10.12 -21.27
N HIS A 156 -6.12 -8.93 -20.70
CA HIS A 156 -4.87 -8.55 -20.02
C HIS A 156 -4.68 -9.40 -18.77
N GLN A 157 -5.70 -9.49 -17.92
CA GLN A 157 -5.66 -10.32 -16.70
C GLN A 157 -5.49 -11.81 -17.01
N THR A 158 -6.11 -12.34 -18.08
CA THR A 158 -5.93 -13.73 -18.51
C THR A 158 -4.45 -14.02 -18.77
N ILE A 159 -3.73 -13.11 -19.43
CA ILE A 159 -2.30 -13.32 -19.71
C ILE A 159 -1.47 -13.36 -18.43
N LEU A 160 -1.76 -12.48 -17.47
CA LEU A 160 -1.11 -12.50 -16.14
C LEU A 160 -1.43 -13.83 -15.43
N HIS A 161 -2.69 -14.24 -15.43
CA HIS A 161 -3.17 -15.47 -14.81
C HIS A 161 -2.45 -16.72 -15.33
N GLU A 162 -2.42 -16.91 -16.65
CA GLU A 162 -1.79 -18.09 -17.24
C GLU A 162 -0.28 -18.14 -17.05
N ILE A 163 0.40 -16.98 -17.03
CA ILE A 163 1.82 -16.92 -16.69
C ILE A 163 2.04 -17.29 -15.22
N GLY A 164 1.13 -16.92 -14.32
CA GLY A 164 1.11 -17.38 -12.93
C GLY A 164 1.13 -18.91 -12.83
N HIS A 165 0.26 -19.58 -13.59
CA HIS A 165 0.26 -21.04 -13.71
C HIS A 165 1.57 -21.60 -14.26
N ALA A 166 2.10 -21.05 -15.34
CA ALA A 166 3.37 -21.47 -15.92
C ALA A 166 4.57 -21.32 -14.95
N LEU A 167 4.41 -20.51 -13.90
CA LEU A 167 5.37 -20.31 -12.82
C LEU A 167 5.02 -21.05 -11.52
N GLY A 168 3.97 -21.86 -11.49
CA GLY A 168 3.66 -22.75 -10.36
C GLY A 168 2.59 -22.23 -9.39
N LEU A 169 1.90 -21.14 -9.73
CA LEU A 169 0.69 -20.75 -8.99
C LEU A 169 -0.50 -21.59 -9.42
N LYS A 170 -1.39 -21.96 -8.50
CA LYS A 170 -2.66 -22.64 -8.79
C LYS A 170 -3.85 -21.75 -8.44
N HIS A 171 -5.06 -22.19 -8.78
CA HIS A 171 -6.25 -21.48 -8.33
C HIS A 171 -6.42 -21.61 -6.79
N PRO A 172 -6.85 -20.54 -6.11
CA PRO A 172 -7.03 -20.54 -4.66
C PRO A 172 -8.21 -21.41 -4.19
N HIS A 173 -9.14 -21.79 -5.06
CA HIS A 173 -10.35 -22.54 -4.71
C HIS A 173 -10.26 -24.05 -5.01
N GLU A 174 -9.19 -24.52 -5.65
CA GLU A 174 -9.01 -25.95 -5.96
C GLU A 174 -8.62 -26.73 -4.70
N GLU A 175 -9.47 -27.69 -4.31
CA GLU A 175 -9.26 -28.56 -3.13
C GLU A 175 -8.41 -29.80 -3.44
N ASP A 176 -8.30 -30.21 -4.71
CA ASP A 176 -7.85 -31.54 -5.13
C ASP A 176 -6.33 -31.71 -5.27
N ILE A 177 -5.53 -30.71 -4.87
CA ILE A 177 -4.07 -30.70 -5.07
C ILE A 177 -3.36 -30.30 -3.77
N ASP A 178 -2.27 -31.01 -3.42
CA ASP A 178 -1.53 -31.05 -2.12
C ASP A 178 -1.09 -29.66 -1.56
N GLY A 179 -2.08 -28.88 -1.14
CA GLY A 179 -2.01 -27.51 -0.63
C GLY A 179 -3.37 -26.98 -0.17
N GLY A 180 -4.47 -27.58 -0.65
CA GLY A 180 -5.85 -27.21 -0.29
C GLY A 180 -6.27 -25.86 -0.87
N SER A 181 -7.47 -25.41 -0.54
CA SER A 181 -7.93 -24.06 -0.86
C SER A 181 -7.33 -23.01 0.08
N ILE A 182 -7.35 -21.74 -0.33
CA ILE A 182 -6.96 -20.61 0.51
C ILE A 182 -7.78 -20.62 1.81
N LYS A 183 -7.11 -20.50 2.96
CA LYS A 183 -7.76 -20.69 4.26
C LYS A 183 -8.76 -19.60 4.59
N ASP A 184 -8.46 -18.37 4.18
CA ASP A 184 -9.41 -17.26 4.23
C ASP A 184 -10.14 -17.18 2.89
N PRO A 185 -11.40 -17.66 2.80
CA PRO A 185 -12.15 -17.67 1.55
C PRO A 185 -12.45 -16.26 1.03
N THR A 186 -12.27 -15.21 1.85
CA THR A 186 -12.42 -13.83 1.38
C THR A 186 -11.27 -13.40 0.46
N ARG A 187 -10.13 -14.09 0.53
CA ARG A 187 -8.96 -13.83 -0.31
C ARG A 187 -9.00 -14.54 -1.66
N ASP A 188 -9.94 -15.46 -1.88
CA ASP A 188 -10.28 -15.97 -3.20
C ASP A 188 -11.07 -14.90 -3.98
N SER A 189 -10.40 -13.84 -4.42
CA SER A 189 -10.95 -12.84 -5.36
C SER A 189 -9.86 -12.06 -6.08
N LEU A 190 -10.21 -11.42 -7.20
CA LEU A 190 -9.34 -10.52 -7.95
C LEU A 190 -8.83 -9.33 -7.12
N ALA A 191 -9.44 -9.02 -5.98
CA ALA A 191 -8.91 -8.01 -5.06
C ALA A 191 -7.56 -8.42 -4.44
N TYR A 192 -7.28 -9.73 -4.36
CA TYR A 192 -6.09 -10.28 -3.69
C TYR A 192 -5.20 -11.09 -4.63
N THR A 193 -5.76 -11.78 -5.62
CA THR A 193 -5.01 -12.65 -6.54
C THR A 193 -5.64 -12.68 -7.93
N THR A 194 -4.81 -12.56 -8.97
CA THR A 194 -5.21 -12.77 -10.37
C THR A 194 -5.57 -14.22 -10.65
N MET A 195 -5.20 -15.16 -9.76
CA MET A 195 -5.52 -16.58 -9.87
C MET A 195 -6.96 -16.90 -9.44
N SER A 196 -7.72 -15.95 -8.88
CA SER A 196 -9.12 -16.20 -8.52
C SER A 196 -10.04 -16.09 -9.73
N TYR A 197 -11.12 -16.89 -9.74
CA TYR A 197 -12.24 -16.75 -10.67
C TYR A 197 -13.33 -15.79 -10.18
N ARG A 198 -13.17 -15.19 -8.98
CA ARG A 198 -14.15 -14.25 -8.43
C ARG A 198 -13.72 -12.83 -8.66
N ASP A 199 -14.57 -12.06 -9.33
CA ASP A 199 -14.34 -10.63 -9.62
C ASP A 199 -14.19 -9.76 -8.35
N TYR A 200 -14.84 -10.18 -7.25
CA TYR A 200 -14.85 -9.51 -5.94
C TYR A 200 -15.18 -10.54 -4.85
N ILE A 201 -15.05 -10.16 -3.58
CA ILE A 201 -15.31 -11.07 -2.46
C ILE A 201 -16.78 -11.51 -2.44
N GLY A 202 -17.00 -12.82 -2.49
CA GLY A 202 -18.35 -13.41 -2.57
C GLY A 202 -18.92 -13.49 -3.99
N GLY A 203 -18.14 -13.12 -5.02
CA GLY A 203 -18.48 -13.31 -6.42
C GLY A 203 -18.59 -14.81 -6.82
N SER A 204 -19.11 -15.08 -8.02
CA SER A 204 -19.23 -16.46 -8.53
C SER A 204 -17.87 -17.04 -8.94
N THR A 205 -17.70 -18.36 -8.81
CA THR A 205 -16.57 -19.11 -9.40
C THR A 205 -16.89 -19.69 -10.78
N THR A 206 -18.15 -19.65 -11.21
CA THR A 206 -18.59 -20.34 -12.44
C THR A 206 -18.44 -19.49 -13.71
N GLY A 207 -17.59 -18.48 -13.69
CA GLY A 207 -17.29 -17.64 -14.85
C GLY A 207 -17.11 -16.16 -14.47
N PHE A 208 -16.07 -15.57 -15.04
CA PHE A 208 -15.84 -14.12 -15.03
C PHE A 208 -16.98 -13.45 -15.78
N ALA A 209 -17.61 -12.44 -15.17
CA ALA A 209 -18.64 -11.67 -15.86
C ALA A 209 -18.05 -10.66 -16.86
N ASN A 210 -16.92 -11.00 -17.51
CA ASN A 210 -16.08 -10.13 -18.33
C ASN A 210 -16.03 -8.70 -17.75
N PRO A 211 -15.48 -8.53 -16.53
CA PRO A 211 -15.46 -7.24 -15.88
C PRO A 211 -14.81 -6.19 -16.79
N GLU A 212 -15.42 -5.00 -16.84
CA GLU A 212 -14.90 -3.86 -17.60
C GLU A 212 -13.51 -3.46 -17.10
N TRP A 213 -13.24 -3.72 -15.81
CA TRP A 213 -11.99 -3.43 -15.13
C TRP A 213 -11.43 -4.67 -14.43
N CYS A 214 -10.18 -5.00 -14.74
CA CYS A 214 -9.38 -6.06 -14.12
C CYS A 214 -8.09 -5.47 -13.53
N PRO A 215 -7.37 -6.24 -12.70
CA PRO A 215 -6.02 -5.88 -12.29
C PRO A 215 -5.10 -5.53 -13.47
N TYR A 216 -4.38 -4.42 -13.35
CA TYR A 216 -3.31 -4.03 -14.27
C TYR A 216 -2.02 -4.81 -14.00
N THR A 217 -1.84 -5.24 -12.76
CA THR A 217 -0.68 -5.99 -12.28
C THR A 217 -1.11 -7.28 -11.61
N TYR A 218 -0.13 -8.11 -11.24
CA TYR A 218 -0.34 -9.12 -10.21
C TYR A 218 -0.75 -8.45 -8.90
N MET A 219 -1.57 -9.13 -8.11
CA MET A 219 -2.13 -8.63 -6.87
C MET A 219 -1.32 -9.12 -5.66
N VAL A 220 -1.68 -8.63 -4.47
CA VAL A 220 -0.87 -8.78 -3.24
C VAL A 220 -0.45 -10.23 -2.96
N ASP A 221 -1.37 -11.20 -3.12
CA ASP A 221 -1.07 -12.61 -2.86
C ASP A 221 -0.27 -13.28 -3.98
N ASP A 222 -0.48 -12.86 -5.22
CA ASP A 222 0.34 -13.33 -6.35
C ASP A 222 1.80 -12.92 -6.15
N ILE A 223 2.03 -11.64 -5.81
CA ILE A 223 3.38 -11.10 -5.58
C ILE A 223 4.03 -11.83 -4.42
N LYS A 224 3.34 -12.00 -3.30
CA LYS A 224 3.86 -12.73 -2.13
C LYS A 224 4.20 -14.19 -2.47
N ALA A 225 3.34 -14.88 -3.22
CA ALA A 225 3.56 -16.26 -3.64
C ALA A 225 4.75 -16.37 -4.61
N LEU A 226 4.86 -15.47 -5.58
CA LEU A 226 5.98 -15.42 -6.53
C LEU A 226 7.31 -15.08 -5.83
N GLN A 227 7.30 -14.13 -4.90
CA GLN A 227 8.48 -13.80 -4.09
C GLN A 227 8.88 -14.95 -3.16
N PHE A 228 7.92 -15.70 -2.64
CA PHE A 228 8.21 -16.93 -1.90
C PHE A 228 8.92 -17.96 -2.79
N LEU A 229 8.40 -18.23 -3.99
CA LEU A 229 8.98 -19.21 -4.92
C LEU A 229 10.36 -18.79 -5.45
N TYR A 230 10.53 -17.51 -5.78
CA TYR A 230 11.66 -17.05 -6.60
C TYR A 230 12.55 -15.99 -5.94
N GLY A 231 12.20 -15.55 -4.74
CA GLY A 231 12.91 -14.51 -3.99
C GLY A 231 12.46 -13.12 -4.46
N LYS A 232 12.45 -12.14 -3.55
CA LYS A 232 12.08 -10.76 -3.86
C LYS A 232 13.20 -9.97 -4.54
N ASN A 233 12.84 -9.06 -5.42
CA ASN A 233 13.77 -8.14 -6.07
C ASN A 233 13.97 -6.87 -5.23
N ASP A 234 15.04 -6.84 -4.44
CA ASP A 234 15.40 -5.70 -3.58
C ASP A 234 16.06 -4.52 -4.34
N SER A 235 16.05 -4.52 -5.67
CA SER A 235 16.67 -3.47 -6.51
C SER A 235 15.69 -2.70 -7.38
N TYR A 236 14.39 -3.00 -7.31
CA TYR A 236 13.36 -2.32 -8.10
C TYR A 236 12.80 -1.10 -7.37
N GLN A 237 12.76 0.04 -8.07
CA GLN A 237 12.21 1.30 -7.58
C GLN A 237 12.79 1.82 -6.25
N THR A 238 14.08 1.59 -5.97
CA THR A 238 14.73 1.99 -4.69
C THR A 238 14.89 3.52 -4.45
N GLY A 239 14.18 4.35 -5.20
CA GLY A 239 14.24 5.82 -5.13
C GLY A 239 13.06 6.37 -4.33
N ASN A 240 12.90 7.70 -4.32
CA ASN A 240 11.70 8.30 -3.73
C ASN A 240 10.63 8.44 -4.81
N ASN A 241 9.58 7.65 -4.70
CA ASN A 241 8.58 7.47 -5.74
C ASN A 241 7.23 8.09 -5.34
N THR A 242 6.45 8.52 -6.33
CA THR A 242 5.10 9.04 -6.11
C THR A 242 4.12 8.34 -7.04
N TYR A 243 3.19 7.63 -6.43
CA TYR A 243 2.15 6.85 -7.08
C TYR A 243 0.88 7.69 -7.21
N SER A 244 0.45 7.94 -8.45
CA SER A 244 -0.73 8.76 -8.75
C SER A 244 -1.44 8.29 -10.01
N TRP A 245 -2.76 8.51 -10.10
CA TRP A 245 -3.61 7.97 -11.16
C TRP A 245 -4.40 9.07 -11.83
N THR A 246 -4.35 9.15 -13.15
CA THR A 246 -5.08 10.14 -13.95
C THR A 246 -5.87 9.45 -15.05
N ASN A 247 -7.19 9.68 -15.10
CA ASN A 247 -8.11 9.10 -16.09
C ASN A 247 -8.05 7.57 -16.16
N LYS A 248 -7.82 6.92 -15.01
CA LYS A 248 -7.64 5.46 -14.88
C LYS A 248 -8.34 4.97 -13.62
N VAL A 249 -8.82 3.73 -13.63
CA VAL A 249 -9.18 2.97 -12.42
C VAL A 249 -7.90 2.52 -11.71
N VAL A 250 -7.92 2.53 -10.38
CA VAL A 250 -6.85 1.96 -9.56
C VAL A 250 -7.17 0.48 -9.37
N PHE A 251 -6.45 -0.42 -10.03
CA PHE A 251 -6.59 -1.86 -9.76
C PHE A 251 -5.22 -2.51 -9.95
N GLU A 252 -4.37 -2.37 -8.96
CA GLU A 252 -2.97 -2.81 -9.03
C GLU A 252 -2.39 -2.99 -7.63
N THR A 253 -1.17 -3.53 -7.56
CA THR A 253 -0.38 -3.62 -6.32
C THR A 253 0.96 -2.96 -6.52
N ILE A 254 1.38 -2.13 -5.56
CA ILE A 254 2.70 -1.52 -5.52
C ILE A 254 3.71 -2.54 -4.99
N TRP A 255 4.80 -2.69 -5.73
CA TRP A 255 6.05 -3.23 -5.23
C TRP A 255 7.11 -2.13 -5.36
N ASP A 256 7.72 -1.80 -4.24
CA ASP A 256 8.79 -0.84 -4.11
C ASP A 256 9.82 -1.42 -3.14
N ALA A 257 11.09 -1.49 -3.55
CA ALA A 257 12.15 -2.07 -2.73
C ALA A 257 12.78 -1.07 -1.75
N GLY A 258 12.39 0.20 -1.79
CA GLY A 258 12.68 1.16 -0.73
C GLY A 258 12.86 2.57 -1.23
N GLY A 259 12.98 3.50 -0.29
CA GLY A 259 12.93 4.91 -0.65
C GLY A 259 12.19 5.68 0.41
N THR A 260 11.60 6.78 -0.01
CA THR A 260 10.58 7.48 0.76
C THR A 260 9.46 7.83 -0.19
N ASP A 261 8.41 7.05 -0.11
CA ASP A 261 7.44 6.89 -1.17
C ASP A 261 6.09 7.48 -0.77
N THR A 262 5.31 7.87 -1.78
CA THR A 262 4.05 8.59 -1.56
C THR A 262 2.93 8.03 -2.41
N ILE A 263 1.82 7.65 -1.79
CA ILE A 263 0.53 7.50 -2.48
C ILE A 263 -0.15 8.85 -2.53
N ASN A 264 -0.39 9.38 -3.73
CA ASN A 264 -0.90 10.72 -3.94
C ASN A 264 -2.28 10.73 -4.61
N TRP A 265 -3.31 11.05 -3.83
CA TRP A 265 -4.69 11.22 -4.28
C TRP A 265 -5.14 12.70 -4.36
N THR A 266 -4.18 13.63 -4.36
CA THR A 266 -4.45 15.08 -4.33
C THR A 266 -5.30 15.54 -5.51
N GLY A 267 -6.29 16.40 -5.22
CA GLY A 267 -7.14 17.05 -6.22
C GLY A 267 -8.30 16.19 -6.73
N LYS A 268 -8.44 14.96 -6.24
CA LYS A 268 -9.56 14.07 -6.56
C LYS A 268 -10.78 14.39 -5.69
N ASN A 269 -11.97 14.38 -6.27
CA ASN A 269 -13.21 14.61 -5.53
C ASN A 269 -13.86 13.31 -5.02
N ALA A 270 -13.23 12.18 -5.29
CA ALA A 270 -13.71 10.87 -4.88
C ALA A 270 -13.04 10.49 -3.55
N VAL A 271 -13.82 10.03 -2.57
CA VAL A 271 -13.31 9.62 -1.25
C VAL A 271 -12.25 8.53 -1.38
N CYS A 272 -11.18 8.62 -0.60
CA CYS A 272 -10.19 7.56 -0.48
C CYS A 272 -10.09 7.02 0.94
N LYS A 273 -9.73 5.73 1.03
CA LYS A 273 -9.23 5.09 2.22
C LYS A 273 -7.86 4.51 1.88
N ILE A 274 -6.81 5.18 2.32
CA ILE A 274 -5.42 4.76 2.10
C ILE A 274 -4.91 4.06 3.37
N ASP A 275 -4.44 2.83 3.23
CA ASP A 275 -3.74 2.07 4.27
C ASP A 275 -2.30 1.79 3.82
N LEU A 276 -1.33 2.36 4.53
CA LEU A 276 0.09 2.23 4.24
C LEU A 276 0.70 0.94 4.80
N THR A 277 -0.09 0.03 5.37
CA THR A 277 0.40 -1.26 5.87
C THR A 277 0.78 -2.16 4.70
N ALA A 278 1.96 -2.76 4.76
CA ALA A 278 2.37 -3.79 3.83
C ALA A 278 1.36 -4.95 3.82
N GLY A 279 0.95 -5.40 2.64
CA GLY A 279 -0.08 -6.42 2.44
C GLY A 279 -1.53 -5.91 2.53
N ALA A 280 -1.77 -4.64 2.87
CA ALA A 280 -3.12 -4.09 2.96
C ALA A 280 -3.66 -3.62 1.61
N LEU A 281 -4.99 -3.48 1.57
CA LEU A 281 -5.73 -2.90 0.46
C LEU A 281 -6.20 -1.49 0.83
N SER A 282 -5.97 -0.55 -0.08
CA SER A 282 -6.54 0.79 -0.11
C SER A 282 -7.71 0.84 -1.10
N PHE A 283 -8.63 1.77 -0.89
CA PHE A 283 -9.87 1.88 -1.66
C PHE A 283 -10.12 3.31 -2.11
N PHE A 284 -10.55 3.48 -3.36
CA PHE A 284 -10.78 4.78 -3.98
C PHE A 284 -12.19 4.91 -4.53
N GLY A 285 -12.74 6.12 -4.41
CA GLY A 285 -14.09 6.51 -4.83
C GLY A 285 -15.23 5.69 -4.21
N GLY A 286 -15.09 5.37 -2.92
CA GLY A 286 -16.11 4.68 -2.13
C GLY A 286 -16.24 3.18 -2.45
N VAL A 287 -15.27 2.62 -3.20
CA VAL A 287 -15.18 1.19 -3.48
C VAL A 287 -14.87 0.42 -2.20
N SER A 288 -15.34 -0.82 -2.13
CA SER A 288 -14.91 -1.81 -1.15
C SER A 288 -14.48 -3.09 -1.86
N GLN A 289 -13.81 -3.99 -1.16
CA GLN A 289 -13.46 -5.32 -1.68
C GLN A 289 -14.66 -6.19 -2.10
N TYR A 290 -15.88 -5.83 -1.67
CA TYR A 290 -17.12 -6.50 -2.07
C TYR A 290 -17.79 -5.86 -3.30
N SER A 291 -17.27 -4.74 -3.77
CA SER A 291 -17.86 -4.00 -4.88
C SER A 291 -17.46 -4.67 -6.21
N ASN A 292 -18.45 -4.98 -7.04
CA ASN A 292 -18.19 -5.56 -8.35
C ASN A 292 -17.48 -4.54 -9.28
N PRO A 293 -16.30 -4.86 -9.83
CA PRO A 293 -15.56 -3.95 -10.71
C PRO A 293 -16.28 -3.62 -12.02
N LEU A 294 -17.30 -4.39 -12.44
CA LEU A 294 -18.15 -4.05 -13.59
C LEU A 294 -18.81 -2.67 -13.53
N TYR A 295 -18.96 -2.09 -12.33
CA TYR A 295 -19.67 -0.83 -12.15
C TYR A 295 -18.75 0.33 -11.76
N TRP A 296 -17.43 0.14 -11.86
CA TRP A 296 -16.49 1.18 -11.50
C TRP A 296 -16.33 2.22 -12.62
N THR A 297 -16.01 3.44 -12.23
CA THR A 297 -15.65 4.54 -13.13
C THR A 297 -14.20 4.96 -12.88
N SER A 298 -13.67 5.87 -13.71
CA SER A 298 -12.41 6.55 -13.38
C SER A 298 -12.45 7.17 -11.97
N ASP A 299 -11.31 7.21 -11.28
CA ASP A 299 -11.18 7.64 -9.88
C ASP A 299 -11.82 6.68 -8.84
N GLN A 300 -11.93 5.40 -9.19
CA GLN A 300 -12.32 4.33 -8.29
C GLN A 300 -11.31 3.18 -8.31
N GLY A 301 -11.38 2.33 -7.28
CA GLY A 301 -10.83 0.98 -7.32
C GLY A 301 -10.05 0.58 -6.07
N ILE A 302 -9.16 -0.39 -6.23
CA ILE A 302 -8.42 -1.08 -5.18
C ILE A 302 -6.92 -0.97 -5.46
N LEU A 303 -6.14 -0.61 -4.45
CA LEU A 303 -4.69 -0.61 -4.51
C LEU A 303 -4.13 -1.52 -3.42
N GLY A 304 -3.34 -2.51 -3.80
CA GLY A 304 -2.53 -3.27 -2.87
C GLY A 304 -1.18 -2.62 -2.61
N ILE A 305 -0.64 -2.85 -1.41
CA ILE A 305 0.80 -2.72 -1.14
C ILE A 305 1.33 -4.14 -0.90
N ALA A 306 2.40 -4.55 -1.59
CA ALA A 306 3.00 -5.86 -1.37
C ALA A 306 3.55 -6.03 0.06
N TYR A 307 3.64 -7.28 0.56
CA TYR A 307 3.92 -7.57 1.98
C TYR A 307 5.30 -7.12 2.52
N ASP A 308 6.31 -6.96 1.66
CA ASP A 308 7.65 -6.49 2.03
C ASP A 308 7.95 -5.07 1.52
N CYS A 309 6.90 -4.34 1.12
CA CYS A 309 6.97 -2.96 0.64
C CYS A 309 6.63 -2.00 1.77
N ILE A 310 7.43 -0.94 1.93
CA ILE A 310 7.13 0.16 2.87
C ILE A 310 6.77 1.38 2.02
N ILE A 311 5.64 2.00 2.34
CA ILE A 311 5.25 3.30 1.78
C ILE A 311 5.10 4.26 2.96
N GLU A 312 5.81 5.38 2.93
CA GLU A 312 5.91 6.28 4.07
C GLU A 312 4.81 7.33 4.08
N ASN A 313 4.33 7.77 2.90
CA ASN A 313 3.51 8.97 2.83
C ASN A 313 2.20 8.76 2.08
N ALA A 314 1.18 9.52 2.48
CA ALA A 314 -0.11 9.55 1.81
C ALA A 314 -0.68 10.97 1.74
N SER A 315 -1.29 11.30 0.61
CA SER A 315 -2.13 12.49 0.44
C SER A 315 -3.53 12.09 0.01
N GLY A 316 -4.54 12.57 0.75
CA GLY A 316 -5.96 12.49 0.39
C GLY A 316 -6.33 13.43 -0.76
N GLY A 317 -7.62 13.46 -1.09
CA GLY A 317 -8.24 14.31 -2.10
C GLY A 317 -8.98 15.50 -1.49
N ASN A 318 -10.13 15.84 -2.06
CA ASN A 318 -10.99 16.96 -1.64
C ASN A 318 -12.25 16.47 -0.88
N SER A 319 -12.30 15.19 -0.51
CA SER A 319 -13.41 14.55 0.17
C SER A 319 -13.04 14.17 1.59
N ASN A 320 -14.00 13.70 2.39
CA ASN A 320 -13.74 13.21 3.74
C ASN A 320 -13.02 11.85 3.68
N ASP A 321 -11.71 11.88 3.73
CA ASP A 321 -10.85 10.73 3.48
C ASP A 321 -10.41 10.03 4.76
N ILE A 322 -9.90 8.81 4.60
CA ILE A 322 -9.30 8.04 5.70
C ILE A 322 -7.86 7.71 5.31
N LEU A 323 -6.90 8.22 6.07
CA LEU A 323 -5.48 7.92 5.89
C LEU A 323 -4.98 7.12 7.10
N MET A 324 -4.33 6.00 6.85
CA MET A 324 -3.74 5.16 7.89
C MET A 324 -2.27 4.94 7.55
N GLY A 325 -1.40 5.41 8.43
CA GLY A 325 0.02 5.12 8.45
C GLY A 325 0.33 3.68 8.80
N ASN A 326 1.61 3.42 9.04
CA ASN A 326 2.15 2.12 9.42
C ASN A 326 2.97 2.26 10.71
N SER A 327 4.05 1.49 10.85
CA SER A 327 4.93 1.56 12.03
C SER A 327 6.18 2.43 11.79
N SER A 328 6.32 2.97 10.58
CA SER A 328 7.40 3.87 10.19
C SER A 328 6.93 5.31 10.32
N ASN A 329 7.86 6.27 10.31
CA ASN A 329 7.51 7.68 10.31
C ASN A 329 6.77 8.05 9.03
N ASN A 330 5.55 8.54 9.15
CA ASN A 330 4.70 8.87 8.01
C ASN A 330 4.48 10.38 7.85
N VAL A 331 4.30 10.84 6.60
CA VAL A 331 3.72 12.16 6.31
C VAL A 331 2.33 11.96 5.71
N LEU A 332 1.31 12.38 6.44
CA LEU A 332 -0.10 12.16 6.12
C LEU A 332 -0.81 13.51 5.95
N THR A 333 -1.32 13.77 4.75
CA THR A 333 -2.01 15.03 4.42
C THR A 333 -3.44 14.76 3.93
N GLY A 334 -4.45 15.18 4.68
CA GLY A 334 -5.87 15.01 4.33
C GLY A 334 -6.29 15.85 3.12
N ASN A 335 -5.73 17.06 3.01
CA ASN A 335 -6.02 18.10 2.02
C ASN A 335 -7.32 18.87 2.28
N ALA A 336 -8.45 18.52 1.68
CA ALA A 336 -9.70 19.20 1.95
C ALA A 336 -10.79 18.19 2.22
N GLY A 337 -11.71 18.49 3.14
CA GLY A 337 -12.65 17.52 3.64
C GLY A 337 -12.55 17.41 5.16
N ASN A 338 -13.45 16.66 5.79
CA ASN A 338 -13.32 16.30 7.19
C ASN A 338 -12.64 14.94 7.25
N ASP A 339 -11.33 14.94 7.34
CA ASP A 339 -10.50 13.75 7.17
C ASP A 339 -10.29 13.04 8.51
N THR A 340 -10.04 11.73 8.43
CA THR A 340 -9.58 10.93 9.56
C THR A 340 -8.20 10.36 9.27
N ILE A 341 -7.23 10.75 10.08
CA ILE A 341 -5.83 10.39 9.92
C ILE A 341 -5.39 9.57 11.15
N TYR A 342 -4.79 8.41 10.89
CA TYR A 342 -4.19 7.54 11.89
C TYR A 342 -2.69 7.41 11.59
N GLY A 343 -1.81 8.02 12.40
CA GLY A 343 -0.35 7.81 12.31
C GLY A 343 0.04 6.37 12.64
N ARG A 344 -0.52 5.86 13.74
CA ARG A 344 -0.29 4.55 14.37
C ARG A 344 1.02 4.49 15.14
N GLY A 345 2.14 4.19 14.49
CA GLY A 345 3.42 4.07 15.18
C GLY A 345 4.52 4.70 14.36
N GLY A 346 5.50 5.31 15.02
CA GLY A 346 6.51 6.12 14.35
C GLY A 346 6.34 7.57 14.78
N ASN A 347 7.22 8.44 14.30
CA ASN A 347 7.13 9.88 14.51
C ASN A 347 6.43 10.50 13.30
N ASP A 348 5.13 10.72 13.40
CA ASP A 348 4.29 11.03 12.26
C ASP A 348 4.04 12.53 12.11
N HIS A 349 3.92 12.98 10.87
CA HIS A 349 3.55 14.36 10.53
C HIS A 349 2.15 14.35 9.91
N MET A 350 1.16 14.85 10.66
CA MET A 350 -0.25 14.81 10.27
C MET A 350 -0.80 16.21 10.04
N ASN A 351 -1.32 16.43 8.83
CA ASN A 351 -1.99 17.67 8.45
C ASN A 351 -3.35 17.34 7.83
N GLY A 352 -4.43 17.56 8.59
CA GLY A 352 -5.79 17.38 8.07
C GLY A 352 -6.09 18.29 6.88
N GLY A 353 -5.59 19.53 6.91
CA GLY A 353 -5.83 20.51 5.85
C GLY A 353 -7.13 21.29 6.08
N LEU A 354 -7.91 21.54 5.04
CA LEU A 354 -9.15 22.32 5.13
C LEU A 354 -10.31 21.44 5.59
N GLY A 355 -10.86 21.71 6.76
CA GLY A 355 -12.07 21.06 7.22
C GLY A 355 -12.09 20.95 8.74
N ASN A 356 -12.81 19.96 9.26
CA ASN A 356 -12.78 19.59 10.67
C ASN A 356 -12.25 18.16 10.77
N ASP A 357 -10.96 18.05 11.04
CA ASP A 357 -10.25 16.80 10.89
C ASP A 357 -10.11 16.04 12.20
N THR A 358 -9.83 14.75 12.11
CA THR A 358 -9.55 13.90 13.26
C THR A 358 -8.20 13.23 13.06
N MET A 359 -7.22 13.59 13.87
CA MET A 359 -5.85 13.09 13.77
C MET A 359 -5.50 12.30 15.03
N LEU A 360 -5.08 11.06 14.85
CA LEU A 360 -4.64 10.15 15.90
C LEU A 360 -3.19 9.73 15.62
N GLY A 361 -2.22 10.18 16.40
CA GLY A 361 -0.80 9.85 16.17
C GLY A 361 -0.47 8.45 16.61
N GLY A 362 -0.82 8.10 17.85
CA GLY A 362 -0.48 6.80 18.39
C GLY A 362 0.86 6.88 19.09
N SER A 363 1.75 5.92 18.87
CA SER A 363 3.03 5.85 19.61
C SER A 363 4.16 6.51 18.84
N GLY A 364 4.95 7.34 19.51
CA GLY A 364 6.07 8.05 18.91
C GLY A 364 5.99 9.53 19.24
N ASN A 365 6.85 10.35 18.64
CA ASN A 365 6.79 11.80 18.78
C ASN A 365 6.10 12.37 17.55
N ASP A 366 4.83 12.70 17.69
CA ASP A 366 3.97 13.08 16.57
C ASP A 366 3.83 14.60 16.43
N ILE A 367 3.64 15.05 15.19
CA ILE A 367 3.42 16.44 14.81
C ILE A 367 2.04 16.59 14.18
N TYR A 368 1.27 17.53 14.70
CA TYR A 368 -0.08 17.84 14.23
C TYR A 368 -0.17 19.28 13.75
N TYR A 369 -0.89 19.49 12.64
CA TYR A 369 -1.24 20.83 12.15
C TYR A 369 -2.73 21.08 12.36
N VAL A 370 -3.04 21.99 13.29
CA VAL A 370 -4.42 22.40 13.63
C VAL A 370 -4.71 23.78 13.07
N ASN A 371 -5.69 23.88 12.17
CA ASN A 371 -6.07 25.14 11.53
C ASN A 371 -7.57 25.45 11.63
N SER A 372 -8.37 24.49 12.12
CA SER A 372 -9.79 24.66 12.37
C SER A 372 -10.12 24.39 13.83
N SER A 373 -11.08 25.14 14.37
CA SER A 373 -11.61 24.90 15.72
C SER A 373 -12.36 23.57 15.83
N GLY A 374 -12.69 22.93 14.70
CA GLY A 374 -13.29 21.60 14.65
C GLY A 374 -12.29 20.46 14.57
N ASP A 375 -10.99 20.74 14.40
CA ASP A 375 -9.97 19.70 14.39
C ASP A 375 -9.85 19.03 15.75
N ARG A 376 -9.57 17.73 15.75
CA ARG A 376 -9.43 16.92 16.97
C ARG A 376 -8.12 16.13 16.90
N VAL A 377 -7.31 16.28 17.93
CA VAL A 377 -6.03 15.57 18.10
C VAL A 377 -6.17 14.52 19.20
N PHE A 378 -5.55 13.36 19.00
CA PHE A 378 -5.51 12.27 19.98
C PHE A 378 -4.13 11.57 19.98
N GLU A 379 -3.38 11.67 21.08
CA GLU A 379 -2.16 10.87 21.33
C GLU A 379 -2.49 9.47 21.87
N THR A 380 -3.42 8.80 21.21
CA THR A 380 -3.90 7.48 21.60
C THR A 380 -4.24 6.66 20.37
N THR A 381 -4.29 5.34 20.52
CA THR A 381 -4.55 4.42 19.40
C THR A 381 -6.00 4.41 18.90
N SER A 382 -6.94 5.06 19.60
CA SER A 382 -8.32 5.23 19.16
C SER A 382 -8.99 6.40 19.89
N THR A 383 -10.04 6.98 19.29
CA THR A 383 -10.76 8.12 19.88
C THR A 383 -11.44 7.84 21.22
N THR A 384 -11.54 6.56 21.61
CA THR A 384 -12.11 6.11 22.89
C THR A 384 -11.07 5.61 23.87
N SER A 385 -9.80 5.50 23.44
CA SER A 385 -8.72 5.05 24.30
C SER A 385 -8.38 6.11 25.35
N THR A 386 -7.91 5.62 26.51
CA THR A 386 -7.44 6.45 27.63
C THR A 386 -6.03 6.05 28.06
N THR A 387 -5.37 5.20 27.30
CA THR A 387 -3.99 4.81 27.53
C THR A 387 -3.07 5.77 26.79
N ASN A 388 -2.08 6.31 27.50
CA ASN A 388 -1.00 7.06 26.87
C ASN A 388 -0.24 6.14 25.91
N ALA A 389 -0.17 6.52 24.63
CA ALA A 389 0.60 5.78 23.63
C ALA A 389 2.11 6.05 23.74
N GLY A 390 2.51 7.07 24.51
CA GLY A 390 3.88 7.48 24.76
C GLY A 390 4.42 8.37 23.63
N GLY A 391 5.32 9.28 23.96
CA GLY A 391 5.75 10.30 23.01
C GLY A 391 6.17 11.59 23.69
N THR A 392 6.49 12.57 22.87
CA THR A 392 6.59 13.98 23.23
C THR A 392 6.09 14.76 22.02
N ASP A 393 4.82 15.12 22.10
CA ASP A 393 4.03 15.43 20.90
C ASP A 393 3.89 16.94 20.73
N LEU A 394 3.76 17.38 19.47
CA LEU A 394 3.76 18.78 19.09
C LEU A 394 2.57 19.13 18.22
N VAL A 395 1.80 20.12 18.68
CA VAL A 395 0.77 20.76 17.87
C VAL A 395 1.28 22.09 17.34
N TYR A 396 1.33 22.24 16.03
CA TYR A 396 1.37 23.55 15.37
C TYR A 396 -0.06 24.04 15.15
N SER A 397 -0.39 25.22 15.68
CA SER A 397 -1.71 25.80 15.49
C SER A 397 -1.67 27.17 14.81
N SER A 398 -2.53 27.41 13.82
CA SER A 398 -2.72 28.73 13.20
C SER A 398 -3.92 29.50 13.78
N ILE A 399 -4.56 28.94 14.81
CA ILE A 399 -5.69 29.52 15.54
C ILE A 399 -5.39 29.54 17.04
N SER A 400 -6.29 30.13 17.82
CA SER A 400 -6.20 29.98 19.28
C SER A 400 -6.61 28.56 19.66
N LEU A 401 -5.80 27.89 20.47
CA LEU A 401 -5.98 26.48 20.82
C LEU A 401 -5.75 26.24 22.31
N SER A 402 -6.60 25.40 22.89
CA SER A 402 -6.37 24.82 24.21
C SER A 402 -6.12 23.32 24.06
N ILE A 403 -4.96 22.85 24.51
CA ILE A 403 -4.66 21.42 24.63
C ILE A 403 -5.12 20.85 25.98
N GLY A 404 -5.82 21.64 26.80
CA GLY A 404 -6.32 21.24 28.13
C GLY A 404 -7.17 19.97 28.14
N ASN A 405 -7.89 19.71 27.05
CA ASN A 405 -8.69 18.49 26.86
C ASN A 405 -8.02 17.46 25.95
N ILE A 406 -6.86 17.78 25.39
CA ILE A 406 -6.07 16.89 24.54
C ILE A 406 -5.05 16.20 25.44
N ARG A 407 -5.35 14.93 25.76
CA ARG A 407 -4.51 14.16 26.68
C ARG A 407 -3.17 13.86 26.01
N TYR A 408 -2.12 13.91 26.82
CA TYR A 408 -0.76 13.48 26.46
C TYR A 408 -0.05 14.31 25.39
N VAL A 409 -0.58 15.50 25.03
CA VAL A 409 0.21 16.48 24.26
C VAL A 409 1.02 17.34 25.22
N GLU A 410 2.32 17.44 24.97
CA GLU A 410 3.23 18.28 25.76
C GLU A 410 3.49 19.65 25.12
N ASN A 411 3.53 19.75 23.79
CA ASN A 411 4.01 20.96 23.13
C ASN A 411 2.95 21.60 22.22
N LEU A 412 2.83 22.93 22.29
CA LEU A 412 1.98 23.73 21.42
C LEU A 412 2.75 24.95 20.91
N THR A 413 2.86 25.07 19.59
CA THR A 413 3.45 26.23 18.91
C THR A 413 2.41 26.94 18.06
N LEU A 414 2.17 28.22 18.33
CA LEU A 414 1.35 29.09 17.50
C LEU A 414 2.13 29.51 16.25
N THR A 415 1.45 29.55 15.12
CA THR A 415 2.02 29.91 13.82
C THR A 415 1.38 31.19 13.28
N GLY A 416 1.99 31.79 12.25
CA GLY A 416 1.52 33.03 11.64
C GLY A 416 1.86 34.29 12.45
N SER A 417 0.99 35.30 12.38
CA SER A 417 1.22 36.62 13.00
C SER A 417 -0.02 37.20 13.68
N ALA A 418 -1.09 36.41 13.78
CA ALA A 418 -2.30 36.82 14.47
C ALA A 418 -2.07 36.84 15.99
N ASN A 419 -2.83 37.68 16.70
CA ASN A 419 -2.88 37.69 18.15
C ASN A 419 -3.69 36.47 18.62
N LEU A 420 -3.00 35.39 19.00
CA LEU A 420 -3.63 34.10 19.32
C LEU A 420 -3.44 33.74 20.79
N SER A 421 -4.23 32.78 21.27
CA SER A 421 -4.10 32.23 22.62
C SER A 421 -3.71 30.75 22.58
N ALA A 422 -2.78 30.34 23.43
CA ALA A 422 -2.42 28.95 23.68
C ALA A 422 -2.70 28.62 25.15
N THR A 423 -3.36 27.49 25.41
CA THR A 423 -3.58 27.02 26.79
C THR A 423 -3.13 25.57 26.91
N GLY A 424 -2.23 25.31 27.85
CA GLY A 424 -1.71 24.00 28.22
C GLY A 424 -2.74 23.08 28.89
N ASN A 425 -2.26 21.94 29.38
CA ASN A 425 -3.00 20.97 30.18
C ASN A 425 -2.37 20.86 31.57
N ALA A 426 -2.45 19.70 32.21
CA ALA A 426 -1.89 19.47 33.56
C ALA A 426 -0.47 18.83 33.52
N LEU A 427 0.08 18.63 32.32
CA LEU A 427 1.43 18.12 32.10
C LEU A 427 2.43 19.29 32.10
N ASN A 428 3.72 18.98 32.05
CA ASN A 428 4.73 20.00 31.82
C ASN A 428 4.72 20.40 30.34
N ASN A 429 4.14 21.55 30.02
CA ASN A 429 3.97 21.98 28.64
C ASN A 429 5.08 22.88 28.14
N THR A 430 5.37 22.83 26.84
CA THR A 430 6.11 23.89 26.14
C THR A 430 5.17 24.66 25.24
N LEU A 431 4.88 25.91 25.58
CA LEU A 431 4.02 26.81 24.84
C LEU A 431 4.87 27.88 24.15
N THR A 432 4.81 27.93 22.83
CA THR A 432 5.51 28.94 22.03
C THR A 432 4.50 29.76 21.23
N GLY A 433 4.55 31.08 21.40
CA GLY A 433 3.77 32.03 20.62
C GLY A 433 4.38 32.33 19.24
N ASN A 434 3.65 33.11 18.45
CA ASN A 434 4.00 33.52 17.10
C ASN A 434 4.56 34.96 17.09
N SER A 435 4.32 35.73 16.03
CA SER A 435 4.79 37.12 15.95
C SER A 435 3.78 38.20 16.36
N GLY A 436 2.56 37.79 16.71
CA GLY A 436 1.50 38.66 17.22
C GLY A 436 1.50 38.72 18.75
N ASN A 437 0.68 39.59 19.33
CA ASN A 437 0.51 39.70 20.78
C ASN A 437 -0.31 38.51 21.29
N ASN A 438 0.35 37.53 21.88
CA ASN A 438 -0.23 36.25 22.27
C ASN A 438 -0.60 36.19 23.75
N VAL A 439 -1.52 35.28 24.07
CA VAL A 439 -1.86 34.92 25.46
C VAL A 439 -1.50 33.45 25.66
N LEU A 440 -0.47 33.16 26.45
CA LEU A 440 -0.04 31.80 26.77
C LEU A 440 -0.46 31.47 28.20
N ASN A 441 -1.12 30.34 28.42
CA ASN A 441 -1.54 29.88 29.74
C ASN A 441 -1.05 28.45 29.99
N GLY A 442 -0.02 28.27 30.82
CA GLY A 442 0.56 26.96 31.17
C GLY A 442 -0.44 26.06 31.90
N SER A 443 -1.28 26.66 32.74
CA SER A 443 -2.27 25.99 33.59
C SER A 443 -1.64 25.31 34.80
N ALA A 444 -1.31 24.02 34.72
CA ALA A 444 -0.69 23.31 35.83
C ALA A 444 0.42 22.42 35.29
N GLY A 445 1.51 22.31 36.02
CA GLY A 445 2.71 21.64 35.53
C GLY A 445 3.89 22.59 35.61
N ASN A 446 5.08 22.09 35.31
CA ASN A 446 6.28 22.93 35.20
C ASN A 446 6.43 23.35 33.74
N ASP A 447 5.89 24.50 33.40
CA ASP A 447 5.68 24.91 32.02
C ASP A 447 6.83 25.77 31.48
N ARG A 448 7.03 25.73 30.17
CA ARG A 448 7.91 26.65 29.42
C ARG A 448 7.05 27.54 28.54
N LEU A 449 7.03 28.83 28.84
CA LEU A 449 6.26 29.83 28.10
C LEU A 449 7.22 30.76 27.37
N ASN A 450 7.14 30.76 26.05
CA ASN A 450 7.87 31.68 25.18
C ASN A 450 6.87 32.45 24.33
N GLY A 451 6.67 33.74 24.62
CA GLY A 451 5.72 34.60 23.91
C GLY A 451 5.95 34.70 22.41
N GLY A 452 7.19 34.49 21.94
CA GLY A 452 7.55 34.75 20.54
C GLY A 452 7.89 36.23 20.36
N LEU A 453 7.51 36.83 19.24
CA LEU A 453 7.59 38.28 19.08
C LEU A 453 6.23 38.88 19.41
N GLY A 454 6.18 40.15 19.79
CA GLY A 454 4.93 40.83 20.10
C GLY A 454 4.96 41.35 21.53
N ASN A 455 3.81 41.75 22.06
CA ASN A 455 3.64 42.09 23.45
C ASN A 455 2.74 41.03 24.08
N ASP A 456 3.36 40.06 24.75
CA ASP A 456 2.68 38.84 25.12
C ASP A 456 2.17 38.88 26.56
N THR A 457 1.18 38.03 26.85
CA THR A 457 0.71 37.79 28.20
C THR A 457 0.92 36.31 28.52
N MET A 458 1.86 36.04 29.42
CA MET A 458 2.23 34.68 29.84
C MET A 458 1.71 34.43 31.25
N LEU A 459 0.87 33.41 31.39
CA LEU A 459 0.24 32.96 32.62
C LEU A 459 0.80 31.57 32.92
N GLY A 460 1.75 31.42 33.85
CA GLY A 460 2.35 30.09 34.13
C GLY A 460 1.32 29.17 34.78
N GLY A 461 0.75 29.63 35.88
CA GLY A 461 -0.20 28.84 36.66
C GLY A 461 0.52 28.16 37.82
N SER A 462 0.17 26.92 38.14
CA SER A 462 0.79 26.22 39.29
C SER A 462 1.93 25.33 38.84
N GLY A 463 3.07 25.41 39.53
CA GLY A 463 4.26 24.61 39.22
C GLY A 463 5.50 25.49 39.22
N ASN A 464 6.62 24.98 38.72
CA ASN A 464 7.83 25.76 38.55
C ASN A 464 7.98 26.12 37.07
N ASP A 465 7.61 27.34 36.72
CA ASP A 465 7.50 27.76 35.33
C ASP A 465 8.74 28.48 34.84
N ILE A 466 8.96 28.45 33.53
CA ILE A 466 10.03 29.15 32.84
C ILE A 466 9.42 30.09 31.81
N TYR A 467 9.75 31.37 31.92
CA TYR A 467 9.29 32.41 31.01
C TYR A 467 10.44 32.95 30.17
N TYR A 468 10.21 33.11 28.86
CA TYR A 468 11.11 33.81 27.95
C TYR A 468 10.51 35.16 27.57
N VAL A 469 11.12 36.23 28.07
CA VAL A 469 10.70 37.62 27.84
C VAL A 469 11.67 38.30 26.89
N ASN A 470 11.16 38.78 25.77
CA ASN A 470 11.99 39.43 24.75
C ASN A 470 11.41 40.76 24.23
N SER A 471 10.21 41.13 24.69
CA SER A 471 9.59 42.41 24.38
C SER A 471 9.25 43.20 25.64
N SER A 472 9.39 44.52 25.58
CA SER A 472 9.10 45.39 26.72
C SER A 472 7.62 45.49 27.06
N GLY A 473 6.75 44.99 26.17
CA GLY A 473 5.32 44.86 26.42
C GLY A 473 4.88 43.51 26.99
N ASP A 474 5.80 42.56 27.18
CA ASP A 474 5.48 41.26 27.75
C ASP A 474 5.05 41.40 29.22
N ARG A 475 4.04 40.60 29.61
CA ARG A 475 3.52 40.57 30.97
C ARG A 475 3.46 39.13 31.47
N ILE A 476 4.01 38.89 32.65
CA ILE A 476 3.99 37.58 33.33
C ILE A 476 2.99 37.63 34.49
N PHE A 477 2.24 36.54 34.66
CA PHE A 477 1.32 36.33 35.77
C PHE A 477 1.52 34.91 36.35
N GLU A 478 1.81 34.80 37.64
CA GLU A 478 1.88 33.52 38.39
C GLU A 478 0.47 33.03 38.80
N THR A 479 -0.45 33.06 37.84
CA THR A 479 -1.86 32.71 38.00
C THR A 479 -2.40 32.18 36.67
N THR A 480 -3.55 31.51 36.68
CA THR A 480 -4.22 31.04 35.45
C THR A 480 -5.14 32.09 34.80
N SER A 481 -5.24 33.30 35.35
CA SER A 481 -6.07 34.39 34.82
C SER A 481 -5.53 35.75 35.27
N THR A 482 -5.51 36.73 34.36
CA THR A 482 -5.02 38.11 34.64
C THR A 482 -5.80 38.86 35.73
N THR A 483 -6.94 38.34 36.15
CA THR A 483 -7.78 38.90 37.23
C THR A 483 -7.63 38.16 38.56
N SER A 484 -6.92 37.03 38.58
CA SER A 484 -6.68 36.27 39.79
C SER A 484 -5.64 36.97 40.66
N THR A 485 -5.87 37.01 41.97
CA THR A 485 -4.92 37.53 42.96
C THR A 485 -4.34 36.42 43.83
N THR A 486 -4.76 35.17 43.63
CA THR A 486 -4.25 34.02 44.37
C THR A 486 -3.00 33.51 43.66
N ASN A 487 -1.85 33.61 44.34
CA ASN A 487 -0.61 32.99 43.89
C ASN A 487 -0.84 31.49 43.69
N ALA A 488 -0.57 30.98 42.48
CA ALA A 488 -0.72 29.58 42.14
C ALA A 488 0.40 28.69 42.75
N GLY A 489 1.45 29.30 43.29
CA GLY A 489 2.57 28.65 43.96
C GLY A 489 3.60 28.10 42.97
N GLY A 490 4.86 28.02 43.38
CA GLY A 490 5.95 27.70 42.45
C GLY A 490 7.28 28.32 42.83
N THR A 491 8.33 27.92 42.12
CA THR A 491 9.58 28.67 42.00
C THR A 491 9.89 28.83 40.52
N ASP A 492 9.69 30.04 40.05
CA ASP A 492 9.68 30.33 38.63
C ASP A 492 10.97 31.01 38.18
N LEU A 493 11.27 30.88 36.89
CA LEU A 493 12.49 31.39 36.28
C LEU A 493 12.16 32.24 35.06
N VAL A 494 12.64 33.49 35.07
CA VAL A 494 12.48 34.39 33.93
C VAL A 494 13.82 34.58 33.22
N TYR A 495 13.88 34.16 31.96
CA TYR A 495 14.93 34.54 31.04
C TYR A 495 14.50 35.80 30.30
N SER A 496 15.29 36.88 30.42
CA SER A 496 15.02 38.12 29.72
C SER A 496 16.19 38.52 28.83
N SER A 497 15.90 38.89 27.58
CA SER A 497 16.85 39.54 26.67
C SER A 497 16.75 41.07 26.69
N ILE A 498 15.89 41.61 27.56
CA ILE A 498 15.62 43.04 27.74
C ILE A 498 15.77 43.45 29.21
N SER A 499 15.65 44.74 29.49
CA SER A 499 15.49 45.23 30.86
C SER A 499 14.07 44.91 31.36
N LEU A 500 13.97 44.15 32.45
CA LEU A 500 12.71 43.78 33.11
C LEU A 500 12.68 44.28 34.56
N SER A 501 11.48 44.62 35.05
CA SER A 501 11.21 44.83 36.47
C SER A 501 10.31 43.71 36.98
N ILE A 502 10.71 43.06 38.08
CA ILE A 502 9.88 42.06 38.79
C ILE A 502 9.11 42.82 39.88
N GLY A 503 7.79 42.67 39.91
CA GLY A 503 6.87 43.47 40.73
C GLY A 503 6.24 42.69 41.88
#